data_AF-A0A535N786-F1
#
_entry.id   AF-A0A535N786-F1
#
_cell.length_a   1.000
_cell.length_b   1.000
_cell.length_c   1.000
_cell.angle_alpha   90.00
_cell.angle_beta   90.00
_cell.angle_gamma   90.00
#
_symmetry.space_group_name_H-M   'P 1'
#
loop_
_entity.id
_entity.type
_entity.pdbx_description
1 polymer ?
#
loop_
_entity_poly.entity_id
_entity_poly.type
_entity_poly.pdbx_seq_one_letter_code
_entity_poly.pdbx_strand_id
1 'polypeptide(L)'
;MLPLFRAVLVWVVLLVSVILPRMDPPTMHPVQVAVTQLNAFDRNSVVQQNRSERVQAAQMAQVASWSSELKQGLADYEAKQQALAAAQAQAAAIAARSNHPAPPAEIAKDITDAFSPLGAAAVQWAMNVAWCESRYHPNSVNTDSGASGLFQFLPSTWSGTPYASQSPFDPRANAFAAAWLYSHYGPGRWVCQG
;
A
#
# COMPACT_ATOMS: atom_id res chain seq x y z
N MET A 1 58.50 -27.10 -86.05
CA MET A 1 57.81 -27.31 -84.75
C MET A 1 58.13 -28.67 -84.14
N LEU A 2 59.42 -29.06 -84.02
CA LEU A 2 59.81 -30.34 -83.38
C LEU A 2 60.55 -30.25 -82.01
N PRO A 3 61.10 -29.12 -81.53
CA PRO A 3 61.86 -29.14 -80.27
C PRO A 3 61.00 -28.99 -79.00
N LEU A 4 59.82 -28.38 -79.07
CA LEU A 4 58.97 -28.11 -77.89
C LEU A 4 58.26 -29.36 -77.36
N PHE A 5 57.84 -30.29 -78.24
CA PHE A 5 57.16 -31.52 -77.83
C PHE A 5 58.05 -32.49 -77.06
N ARG A 6 59.37 -32.47 -77.32
CA ARG A 6 60.32 -33.33 -76.60
C ARG A 6 60.57 -32.86 -75.17
N ALA A 7 60.54 -31.55 -74.92
CA ALA A 7 60.73 -31.00 -73.57
C ALA A 7 59.55 -31.33 -72.64
N VAL A 8 58.32 -31.33 -73.16
CA VAL A 8 57.11 -31.66 -72.38
C VAL A 8 57.08 -33.13 -71.98
N LEU A 9 57.45 -34.04 -72.90
CA LEU A 9 57.47 -35.48 -72.60
C LEU A 9 58.52 -35.86 -71.54
N VAL A 10 59.69 -35.22 -71.56
CA VAL A 10 60.73 -35.45 -70.54
C VAL A 10 60.25 -34.99 -69.16
N TRP A 11 59.55 -33.86 -69.08
CA TRP A 11 59.02 -33.33 -67.82
C TRP A 11 57.91 -34.20 -67.21
N VAL A 12 57.02 -34.77 -68.04
CA VAL A 12 55.94 -35.64 -67.58
C VAL A 12 56.49 -36.96 -67.01
N VAL A 13 57.49 -37.56 -67.67
CA VAL A 13 58.09 -38.81 -67.18
C VAL A 13 58.83 -38.60 -65.85
N LEU A 14 59.49 -37.44 -65.66
CA LEU A 14 60.20 -37.12 -64.41
C LEU A 14 59.24 -36.90 -63.23
N LEU A 15 58.09 -36.25 -63.47
CA LEU A 15 57.04 -36.07 -62.47
C LEU A 15 56.42 -37.40 -62.02
N VAL A 16 56.13 -38.30 -62.96
CA VAL A 16 55.46 -39.57 -62.67
C VAL A 16 56.40 -40.58 -62.01
N SER A 17 57.68 -40.60 -62.38
CA SER A 17 58.62 -41.64 -61.93
C SER A 17 59.26 -41.34 -60.57
N VAL A 18 59.39 -40.07 -60.19
CA VAL A 18 60.19 -39.66 -59.01
C VAL A 18 59.32 -39.28 -57.81
N ILE A 19 58.14 -38.70 -58.03
CA ILE A 19 57.35 -38.08 -56.95
C ILE A 19 56.28 -39.02 -56.38
N LEU A 20 55.64 -39.84 -57.21
CA LEU A 20 54.54 -40.71 -56.77
C LEU A 20 54.89 -41.87 -55.82
N PRO A 21 56.11 -42.45 -55.77
CA PRO A 21 56.37 -43.58 -54.87
C PRO A 21 56.60 -43.19 -53.39
N ARG A 22 56.55 -41.91 -53.01
CA ARG A 22 56.93 -41.43 -51.65
C ARG A 22 55.76 -40.92 -50.79
N MET A 23 54.51 -41.19 -51.16
CA MET A 23 53.38 -40.88 -50.28
C MET A 23 53.04 -42.11 -49.45
N ASP A 24 53.38 -42.06 -48.16
CA ASP A 24 52.92 -43.04 -47.17
C ASP A 24 51.37 -43.05 -47.13
N PRO A 25 50.73 -44.22 -46.98
CA PRO A 25 49.28 -44.28 -46.87
C PRO A 25 48.81 -43.60 -45.57
N PRO A 26 47.64 -42.93 -45.58
CA PRO A 26 47.10 -42.31 -44.37
C PRO A 26 46.83 -43.36 -43.30
N THR A 27 47.31 -43.10 -42.09
CA THR A 27 47.02 -43.89 -40.89
C THR A 27 45.52 -43.89 -40.62
N MET A 28 44.87 -45.04 -40.77
CA MET A 28 43.46 -45.22 -40.41
C MET A 28 43.31 -45.24 -38.88
N HIS A 29 42.86 -44.15 -38.29
CA HIS A 29 42.39 -44.17 -36.90
C HIS A 29 41.04 -44.90 -36.81
N PRO A 30 40.80 -45.74 -35.78
CA PRO A 30 39.58 -46.53 -35.68
C PRO A 30 38.34 -45.65 -35.48
N VAL A 31 37.34 -45.84 -36.35
CA VAL A 31 36.04 -45.16 -36.40
C VAL A 31 35.30 -45.14 -35.05
N GLN A 32 35.58 -46.12 -34.16
CA GLN A 32 34.96 -46.22 -32.84
C GLN A 32 35.28 -45.02 -31.92
N VAL A 33 36.48 -44.43 -32.02
CA VAL A 33 36.87 -43.27 -31.18
C VAL A 33 36.10 -42.02 -31.60
N ALA A 34 35.83 -41.84 -32.90
CA ALA A 34 35.08 -40.71 -33.43
C ALA A 34 33.60 -40.73 -33.01
N VAL A 35 32.94 -41.90 -33.09
CA VAL A 35 31.52 -42.05 -32.72
C VAL A 35 31.29 -41.83 -31.22
N THR A 36 32.24 -42.19 -30.36
CA THR A 36 32.15 -41.99 -28.91
C THR A 36 32.30 -40.51 -28.52
N GLN A 37 33.19 -39.79 -29.20
CA GLN A 37 33.39 -38.35 -29.01
C GLN A 37 32.17 -37.52 -29.46
N LEU A 38 31.57 -37.87 -30.61
CA LEU A 38 30.33 -37.23 -31.10
C LEU A 38 29.15 -37.39 -30.13
N ASN A 39 28.90 -38.62 -29.66
CA ASN A 39 27.82 -38.88 -28.68
C ASN A 39 28.03 -38.17 -27.34
N ALA A 40 29.28 -38.02 -26.87
CA ALA A 40 29.59 -37.27 -25.66
C ALA A 40 29.40 -35.75 -25.86
N PHE A 41 29.73 -35.24 -27.05
CA PHE A 41 29.55 -33.83 -27.41
C PHE A 41 28.06 -33.46 -27.48
N ASP A 42 27.22 -34.29 -28.10
CA ASP A 42 25.77 -34.07 -28.18
C ASP A 42 25.08 -34.15 -26.81
N ARG A 43 25.50 -35.05 -25.93
CA ARG A 43 24.99 -35.08 -24.54
C ARG A 43 25.37 -33.83 -23.78
N ASN A 44 26.61 -33.36 -23.93
CA ASN A 44 27.07 -32.14 -23.28
C ASN A 44 26.35 -30.90 -23.82
N SER A 45 26.07 -30.82 -25.12
CA SER A 45 25.35 -29.71 -25.73
C SER A 45 23.90 -29.63 -25.24
N VAL A 46 23.19 -30.77 -25.16
CA VAL A 46 21.81 -30.84 -24.64
C VAL A 46 21.76 -30.50 -23.15
N VAL A 47 22.73 -30.95 -22.35
CA VAL A 47 22.82 -30.59 -20.92
C VAL A 47 23.09 -29.09 -20.74
N GLN A 48 23.96 -28.50 -21.58
CA GLN A 48 24.23 -27.06 -21.55
C GLN A 48 22.99 -26.25 -21.95
N GLN A 49 22.26 -26.65 -22.99
CA GLN A 49 21.02 -26.01 -23.40
C GLN A 49 19.96 -26.04 -22.29
N ASN A 50 19.68 -27.21 -21.72
CA ASN A 50 18.76 -27.35 -20.59
C ASN A 50 19.16 -26.49 -19.38
N ARG A 51 20.46 -26.37 -19.09
CA ARG A 51 20.93 -25.47 -18.02
C ARG A 51 20.67 -24.00 -18.36
N SER A 52 20.95 -23.56 -19.58
CA SER A 52 20.68 -22.18 -20.01
C SER A 52 19.19 -21.84 -19.96
N GLU A 53 18.31 -22.75 -20.40
CA GLU A 53 16.87 -22.56 -20.34
C GLU A 53 16.38 -22.42 -18.90
N ARG A 54 16.88 -23.26 -17.98
CA ARG A 54 16.55 -23.16 -16.55
C ARG A 54 17.03 -21.85 -15.93
N VAL A 55 18.23 -21.39 -16.27
CA VAL A 55 18.75 -20.11 -15.79
C VAL A 55 17.92 -18.94 -16.32
N GLN A 56 17.55 -18.97 -17.60
CA GLN A 56 16.67 -17.95 -18.21
C GLN A 56 15.28 -17.96 -17.55
N ALA A 57 14.69 -19.13 -17.34
CA ALA A 57 13.41 -19.26 -16.64
C ALA A 57 13.50 -18.75 -15.19
N ALA A 58 14.58 -19.04 -14.47
CA ALA A 58 14.80 -18.51 -13.12
C ALA A 58 14.96 -16.99 -13.09
N GLN A 59 15.67 -16.41 -14.06
CA GLN A 59 15.79 -14.95 -14.20
C GLN A 59 14.44 -14.30 -14.49
N MET A 60 13.64 -14.87 -15.41
CA MET A 60 12.30 -14.37 -15.70
C MET A 60 11.37 -14.47 -14.49
N ALA A 61 11.45 -15.57 -13.72
CA ALA A 61 10.69 -15.73 -12.48
C ALA A 61 11.08 -14.67 -11.43
N GLN A 62 12.37 -14.35 -11.31
CA GLN A 62 12.85 -13.30 -10.42
C GLN A 62 12.32 -11.92 -10.83
N VAL A 63 12.41 -11.56 -12.11
CA VAL A 63 11.85 -10.30 -12.64
C VAL A 63 10.33 -10.25 -12.42
N ALA A 64 9.62 -11.35 -12.66
CA ALA A 64 8.19 -11.43 -12.40
C ALA A 64 7.86 -11.19 -10.92
N SER A 65 8.63 -11.78 -10.00
CA SER A 65 8.44 -11.60 -8.55
C SER A 65 8.62 -10.13 -8.13
N TRP A 66 9.69 -9.46 -8.58
CA TRP A 66 9.93 -8.05 -8.30
C TRP A 66 8.86 -7.16 -8.92
N SER A 67 8.39 -7.49 -10.12
CA SER A 67 7.30 -6.75 -10.76
C SER A 67 5.99 -6.86 -9.97
N SER A 68 5.73 -8.02 -9.36
CA SER A 68 4.55 -8.25 -8.51
C SER A 68 4.65 -7.46 -7.22
N GLU A 69 5.81 -7.48 -6.56
CA GLU A 69 6.07 -6.71 -5.35
C GLU A 69 5.88 -5.19 -5.58
N LEU A 70 6.41 -4.68 -6.70
CA LEU A 70 6.27 -3.27 -7.05
C LEU A 70 4.81 -2.88 -7.34
N LYS A 71 4.05 -3.75 -8.00
CA LYS A 71 2.60 -3.56 -8.22
C LYS A 71 1.83 -3.55 -6.89
N GLN A 72 2.15 -4.45 -5.96
CA GLN A 72 1.54 -4.48 -4.65
C GLN A 72 1.85 -3.20 -3.85
N GLY A 73 3.11 -2.77 -3.84
CA GLY A 73 3.51 -1.54 -3.18
C GLY A 73 2.80 -0.29 -3.75
N LEU A 74 2.60 -0.24 -5.07
CA LEU A 74 1.83 0.83 -5.69
C LEU A 74 0.35 0.79 -5.27
N ALA A 75 -0.27 -0.39 -5.28
CA ALA A 75 -1.65 -0.56 -4.83
C ALA A 75 -1.84 -0.19 -3.35
N ASP A 76 -0.90 -0.57 -2.48
CA ASP A 76 -0.90 -0.20 -1.06
C ASP A 76 -0.76 1.32 -0.87
N TYR A 77 0.09 1.96 -1.67
CA TYR A 77 0.24 3.41 -1.67
C TYR A 77 -1.05 4.10 -2.13
N GLU A 78 -1.65 3.65 -3.22
CA GLU A 78 -2.93 4.15 -3.72
C GLU A 78 -4.03 3.98 -2.68
N ALA A 79 -4.11 2.82 -2.02
CA ALA A 79 -5.07 2.56 -0.93
C ALA A 79 -4.87 3.51 0.26
N LYS A 80 -3.62 3.78 0.65
CA LYS A 80 -3.31 4.78 1.69
C LYS A 80 -3.74 6.18 1.28
N GLN A 81 -3.48 6.58 0.04
CA GLN A 81 -3.91 7.88 -0.50
C GLN A 81 -5.44 7.99 -0.51
N GLN A 82 -6.15 6.95 -0.92
CA GLN A 82 -7.62 6.90 -0.89
C GLN A 82 -8.16 6.98 0.54
N ALA A 83 -7.55 6.29 1.50
CA ALA A 83 -7.96 6.36 2.90
C ALA A 83 -7.76 7.77 3.50
N LEU A 84 -6.63 8.42 3.19
CA LEU A 84 -6.37 9.80 3.60
C LEU A 84 -7.38 10.77 2.95
N ALA A 85 -7.64 10.62 1.66
CA ALA A 85 -8.63 11.43 0.94
C ALA A 85 -10.04 11.23 1.52
N ALA A 86 -10.41 9.99 1.86
CA ALA A 86 -11.69 9.68 2.49
C ALA A 86 -11.80 10.32 3.89
N ALA A 87 -10.75 10.24 4.71
CA ALA A 87 -10.71 10.89 6.02
C ALA A 87 -10.81 12.42 5.90
N GLN A 88 -10.10 13.02 4.95
CA GLN A 88 -10.18 14.45 4.66
C GLN A 88 -11.58 14.85 4.17
N ALA A 89 -12.20 14.06 3.30
CA ALA A 89 -13.56 14.31 2.82
C ALA A 89 -14.59 14.24 3.96
N GLN A 90 -14.44 13.28 4.88
CA GLN A 90 -15.28 13.20 6.09
C GLN A 90 -15.09 14.42 6.98
N ALA A 91 -13.84 14.81 7.26
CA ALA A 91 -13.54 16.00 8.05
C ALA A 91 -14.09 17.28 7.41
N ALA A 92 -14.00 17.41 6.08
CA ALA A 92 -14.58 18.53 5.34
C ALA A 92 -16.11 18.54 5.39
N ALA A 93 -16.75 17.37 5.27
CA ALA A 93 -18.21 17.25 5.39
C ALA A 93 -18.71 17.54 6.80
N ILE A 94 -17.91 17.24 7.82
CA ILE A 94 -18.15 17.64 9.20
C ILE A 94 -17.99 19.16 9.34
N ALA A 95 -16.87 19.72 8.89
CA ALA A 95 -16.59 21.15 8.98
C ALA A 95 -17.65 21.99 8.24
N ALA A 96 -18.15 21.52 7.10
CA ALA A 96 -19.22 22.17 6.35
C ALA A 96 -20.56 22.20 7.11
N ARG A 97 -20.79 21.28 8.07
CA ARG A 97 -21.97 21.29 8.95
C ARG A 97 -21.76 22.16 10.18
N SER A 98 -20.52 22.38 10.62
CA SER A 98 -20.20 23.26 11.73
C SER A 98 -20.33 24.73 11.30
N ASN A 99 -21.24 25.49 11.92
CA ASN A 99 -21.41 26.93 11.66
C ASN A 99 -20.68 27.83 12.68
N HIS A 100 -19.70 27.27 13.41
CA HIS A 100 -19.05 27.93 14.53
C HIS A 100 -17.54 27.66 14.61
N PRO A 101 -16.78 28.47 15.37
CA PRO A 101 -15.37 28.20 15.66
C PRO A 101 -15.15 26.84 16.33
N ALA A 102 -13.96 26.27 16.22
CA ALA A 102 -13.61 25.05 16.94
C ALA A 102 -13.57 25.31 18.47
N PRO A 103 -13.94 24.31 19.31
CA PRO A 103 -13.76 24.42 20.75
C PRO A 103 -12.29 24.50 21.15
N PRO A 104 -11.97 25.04 22.34
CA PRO A 104 -10.67 24.81 22.97
C PRO A 104 -10.36 23.31 23.07
N ALA A 105 -9.08 22.93 22.94
CA ALA A 105 -8.67 21.52 22.81
C ALA A 105 -9.19 20.62 23.95
N GLU A 106 -9.13 21.08 25.20
CA GLU A 106 -9.62 20.32 26.35
C GLU A 106 -11.14 20.14 26.33
N ILE A 107 -11.90 21.17 25.95
CA ILE A 107 -13.36 21.08 25.80
C ILE A 107 -13.73 20.15 24.65
N ALA A 108 -13.01 20.24 23.53
CA ALA A 108 -13.20 19.35 22.40
C ALA A 108 -12.95 17.88 22.80
N LYS A 109 -11.92 17.65 23.62
CA LYS A 109 -11.61 16.33 24.17
C LYS A 109 -12.73 15.83 25.08
N ASP A 110 -13.20 16.62 26.03
CA ASP A 110 -14.28 16.22 26.94
C ASP A 110 -15.58 15.86 26.19
N ILE A 111 -15.97 16.67 25.19
CA ILE A 111 -17.13 16.40 24.35
C ILE A 111 -16.92 15.11 23.53
N THR A 112 -15.74 14.96 22.91
CA THR A 112 -15.44 13.79 22.07
C THR A 112 -15.40 12.50 22.90
N ASP A 113 -14.77 12.52 24.06
CA ASP A 113 -14.70 11.36 24.96
C ASP A 113 -16.10 10.94 25.42
N ALA A 114 -16.98 11.91 25.75
CA ALA A 114 -18.34 11.63 26.18
C ALA A 114 -19.23 11.07 25.06
N PHE A 115 -19.15 11.62 23.84
CA PHE A 115 -20.07 11.29 22.74
C PHE A 115 -19.53 10.27 21.74
N SER A 116 -18.24 9.96 21.73
CA SER A 116 -17.66 8.98 20.79
C SER A 116 -18.30 7.58 20.84
N PRO A 117 -18.74 7.04 22.00
CA PRO A 117 -19.45 5.75 22.04
C PRO A 117 -20.81 5.78 21.31
N LEU A 118 -21.37 6.97 21.09
CA LEU A 118 -22.64 7.21 20.40
C LEU A 118 -22.44 7.45 18.89
N GLY A 119 -21.19 7.53 18.42
CA GLY A 119 -20.81 7.67 17.02
C GLY A 119 -20.52 9.11 16.58
N ALA A 120 -19.90 9.24 15.40
CA ALA A 120 -19.39 10.52 14.89
C ALA A 120 -20.48 11.59 14.68
N ALA A 121 -21.70 11.19 14.33
CA ALA A 121 -22.82 12.12 14.18
C ALA A 121 -23.23 12.75 15.53
N ALA A 122 -23.21 11.97 16.61
CA ALA A 122 -23.51 12.45 17.96
C ALA A 122 -22.43 13.40 18.47
N VAL A 123 -21.15 13.09 18.20
CA VAL A 123 -20.02 14.01 18.49
C VAL A 123 -20.22 15.33 17.77
N GLN A 124 -20.53 15.31 16.47
CA GLN A 124 -20.75 16.52 15.70
C GLN A 124 -21.92 17.36 16.23
N TRP A 125 -23.05 16.70 16.52
CA TRP A 125 -24.20 17.37 17.14
C TRP A 125 -23.82 18.01 18.47
N ALA A 126 -23.06 17.31 19.31
CA ALA A 126 -22.67 17.80 20.63
C ALA A 126 -21.76 19.03 20.55
N MET A 127 -20.85 19.09 19.58
CA MET A 127 -20.04 20.29 19.32
C MET A 127 -20.95 21.48 18.96
N ASN A 128 -21.88 21.27 18.02
CA ASN A 128 -22.80 22.31 17.57
C ASN A 128 -23.70 22.83 18.72
N VAL A 129 -24.21 21.93 19.56
CA VAL A 129 -25.02 22.31 20.74
C VAL A 129 -24.18 23.03 21.79
N ALA A 130 -23.01 22.52 22.18
CA ALA A 130 -22.17 23.16 23.18
C ALA A 130 -21.75 24.59 22.77
N TRP A 131 -21.52 24.84 21.48
CA TRP A 131 -21.33 26.20 20.98
C TRP A 131 -22.59 27.06 21.15
N CYS A 132 -23.73 26.57 20.70
CA CYS A 132 -24.99 27.31 20.75
C CYS A 132 -25.38 27.68 22.18
N GLU A 133 -25.24 26.73 23.10
CA GLU A 133 -25.63 26.85 24.50
C GLU A 133 -24.68 27.77 25.30
N SER A 134 -23.37 27.56 25.19
CA SER A 134 -22.40 28.22 26.08
C SER A 134 -21.21 28.85 25.37
N ARG A 135 -21.13 28.78 24.04
CA ARG A 135 -19.95 29.15 23.24
C ARG A 135 -18.69 28.42 23.75
N TYR A 136 -18.86 27.15 24.13
CA TYR A 136 -17.83 26.31 24.76
C TYR A 136 -17.32 26.78 26.11
N HIS A 137 -18.00 27.71 26.78
CA HIS A 137 -17.54 28.25 28.04
C HIS A 137 -18.17 27.49 29.22
N PRO A 138 -17.38 26.70 29.99
CA PRO A 138 -17.92 25.78 31.00
C PRO A 138 -18.50 26.48 32.22
N ASN A 139 -18.19 27.76 32.43
CA ASN A 139 -18.73 28.56 33.54
C ASN A 139 -19.94 29.41 33.13
N SER A 140 -20.53 29.17 31.95
CA SER A 140 -21.71 29.91 31.49
C SER A 140 -22.92 29.61 32.37
N VAL A 141 -23.64 30.68 32.74
CA VAL A 141 -24.90 30.62 33.49
C VAL A 141 -25.92 31.50 32.78
N ASN A 142 -27.09 30.93 32.47
CA ASN A 142 -28.25 31.70 32.08
C ASN A 142 -28.92 32.27 33.35
N THR A 143 -29.00 33.60 33.47
CA THR A 143 -29.54 34.27 34.66
C THR A 143 -31.04 34.08 34.85
N ASP A 144 -31.79 33.84 33.77
CA ASP A 144 -33.25 33.75 33.82
C ASP A 144 -33.71 32.33 34.18
N SER A 145 -33.04 31.31 33.62
CA SER A 145 -33.41 29.90 33.81
C SER A 145 -32.54 29.15 34.83
N GLY A 146 -31.38 29.70 35.20
CA GLY A 146 -30.37 29.02 36.01
C GLY A 146 -29.60 27.93 35.26
N ALA A 147 -29.80 27.81 33.94
CA ALA A 147 -29.10 26.83 33.13
C ALA A 147 -27.59 27.03 33.21
N SER A 148 -26.84 25.96 33.47
CA SER A 148 -25.43 26.03 33.86
C SER A 148 -24.56 25.09 33.05
N GLY A 149 -23.33 25.54 32.78
CA GLY A 149 -22.29 24.72 32.18
C GLY A 149 -22.32 24.65 30.65
N LEU A 150 -21.49 23.74 30.14
CA LEU A 150 -21.20 23.59 28.70
C LEU A 150 -22.45 23.33 27.85
N PHE A 151 -23.35 22.47 28.33
CA PHE A 151 -24.62 22.09 27.69
C PHE A 151 -25.85 22.75 28.34
N GLN A 152 -25.65 23.81 29.14
CA GLN A 152 -26.70 24.61 29.77
C GLN A 152 -27.80 23.75 30.43
N PHE A 153 -27.39 22.91 31.38
CA PHE A 153 -28.34 22.09 32.14
C PHE A 153 -29.15 22.96 33.12
N LEU A 154 -30.48 22.83 33.08
CA LEU A 154 -31.34 23.34 34.16
C LEU A 154 -31.03 22.61 35.48
N PRO A 155 -31.14 23.28 36.65
CA PRO A 155 -30.84 22.66 37.94
C PRO A 155 -31.61 21.37 38.21
N SER A 156 -32.89 21.32 37.85
CA SER A 156 -33.74 20.12 38.02
C SER A 156 -33.36 18.99 37.07
N THR A 157 -32.91 19.31 35.86
CA THR A 157 -32.43 18.30 34.92
C THR A 157 -31.08 17.75 35.39
N TRP A 158 -30.17 18.62 35.84
CA TRP A 158 -28.84 18.23 36.35
C TRP A 158 -28.94 17.25 37.52
N SER A 159 -29.82 17.54 38.48
CA SER A 159 -30.01 16.70 39.67
C SER A 159 -30.53 15.30 39.35
N GLY A 160 -31.20 15.12 38.21
CA GLY A 160 -31.66 13.83 37.71
C GLY A 160 -30.61 13.03 36.94
N THR A 161 -29.44 13.61 36.67
CA THR A 161 -28.35 12.91 35.98
C THR A 161 -27.51 12.09 36.96
N PRO A 162 -26.83 11.01 36.50
CA PRO A 162 -25.89 10.28 37.33
C PRO A 162 -24.62 11.09 37.70
N TYR A 163 -24.48 12.31 37.18
CA TYR A 163 -23.36 13.22 37.46
C TYR A 163 -23.74 14.32 38.46
N ALA A 164 -24.95 14.28 39.05
CA ALA A 164 -25.47 15.30 39.95
C ALA A 164 -24.59 15.61 41.18
N SER A 165 -23.74 14.66 41.60
CA SER A 165 -22.78 14.87 42.71
C SER A 165 -21.56 15.70 42.32
N GLN A 166 -21.36 15.96 41.02
CA GLN A 166 -20.29 16.78 40.48
C GLN A 166 -20.80 18.19 40.18
N SER A 167 -19.87 19.11 39.93
CA SER A 167 -20.21 20.47 39.53
C SER A 167 -20.79 20.48 38.10
N PRO A 168 -21.91 21.18 37.83
CA PRO A 168 -22.37 21.41 36.46
C PRO A 168 -21.38 22.27 35.65
N PHE A 169 -20.42 22.93 36.31
CA PHE A 169 -19.35 23.72 35.67
C PHE A 169 -18.09 22.91 35.38
N ASP A 170 -18.01 21.65 35.83
CA ASP A 170 -16.96 20.72 35.37
C ASP A 170 -17.27 20.33 33.92
N PRO A 171 -16.44 20.72 32.94
CA PRO A 171 -16.74 20.48 31.52
C PRO A 171 -16.87 18.99 31.19
N ARG A 172 -16.08 18.14 31.84
CA ARG A 172 -16.12 16.70 31.65
C ARG A 172 -17.40 16.12 32.22
N ALA A 173 -17.73 16.41 33.48
CA ALA A 173 -18.98 15.93 34.08
C ALA A 173 -20.20 16.41 33.29
N ASN A 174 -20.18 17.67 32.84
CA ASN A 174 -21.26 18.26 32.06
C ASN A 174 -21.43 17.58 30.69
N ALA A 175 -20.33 17.34 29.96
CA ALA A 175 -20.36 16.63 28.69
C ALA A 175 -20.83 15.18 28.83
N PHE A 176 -20.37 14.46 29.85
CA PHE A 176 -20.82 13.09 30.11
C PHE A 176 -22.29 13.02 30.55
N ALA A 177 -22.78 14.01 31.31
CA ALA A 177 -24.20 14.15 31.62
C ALA A 177 -25.03 14.40 30.36
N ALA A 178 -24.55 15.24 29.44
CA ALA A 178 -25.20 15.49 28.16
C ALA A 178 -25.27 14.23 27.30
N ALA A 179 -24.18 13.47 27.18
CA ALA A 179 -24.16 12.20 26.44
C ALA A 179 -25.10 11.16 27.06
N TRP A 180 -25.16 11.08 28.39
CA TRP A 180 -26.13 10.23 29.08
C TRP A 180 -27.57 10.64 28.77
N LEU A 181 -27.90 11.92 28.87
CA LEU A 181 -29.25 12.42 28.61
C LEU A 181 -29.64 12.23 27.13
N TYR A 182 -28.72 12.49 26.21
CA TYR A 182 -28.89 12.26 24.78
C TYR A 182 -29.18 10.79 24.46
N SER A 183 -28.44 9.85 25.05
CA SER A 183 -28.67 8.42 24.79
C SER A 183 -30.00 7.90 25.33
N HIS A 184 -30.54 8.51 26.39
CA HIS A 184 -31.82 8.10 26.98
C HIS A 184 -33.03 8.74 26.30
N TYR A 185 -32.91 9.99 25.85
CA TYR A 185 -34.06 10.78 25.42
C TYR A 185 -33.91 11.45 24.05
N GLY A 186 -32.74 11.30 23.42
CA GLY A 186 -32.42 11.92 22.14
C GLY A 186 -32.11 13.42 22.22
N PRO A 187 -31.92 14.08 21.06
CA PRO A 187 -31.50 15.47 20.97
C PRO A 187 -32.58 16.49 21.37
N GLY A 188 -33.86 16.11 21.38
CA GLY A 188 -35.00 17.04 21.56
C GLY A 188 -35.12 17.69 22.95
N ARG A 189 -34.17 17.43 23.86
CA ARG A 189 -34.08 18.06 25.18
C ARG A 189 -33.41 19.44 25.14
N TRP A 190 -32.64 19.73 24.09
CA TRP A 190 -31.97 21.02 23.89
C TRP A 190 -32.78 21.91 22.96
N VAL A 191 -32.80 23.20 23.26
CA VAL A 191 -33.41 24.21 22.38
C VAL A 191 -32.55 24.35 21.12
N CYS A 192 -31.23 24.38 21.31
CA CYS A 192 -30.26 24.31 20.22
C CYS A 192 -30.31 22.93 19.56
N GLN A 193 -30.69 22.90 18.29
CA GLN A 193 -30.54 21.71 17.45
C GLN A 193 -29.18 21.81 16.77
N GLY A 194 -28.27 20.90 17.15
CA GLY A 194 -26.96 20.79 16.51
C GLY A 194 -27.05 20.45 15.03
#